data_AF-A0A4R0NFC5-F1
#
_entry.id   AF-A0A4R0NFC5-F1
#
_cell.length_a   1.000
_cell.length_b   1.000
_cell.length_c   1.000
_cell.angle_alpha   90.00
_cell.angle_beta   90.00
_cell.angle_gamma   90.00
#
_symmetry.space_group_name_H-M   'P 1'
#
loop_
_entity.id
_entity.type
_entity.pdbx_description
1 polymer ?
#
loop_
_entity_poly.entity_id
_entity_poly.type
_entity_poly.pdbx_seq_one_letter_code
_entity_poly.pdbx_strand_id
1 'polypeptide(L)' 'MAILKGGILGGFTGKIGDVIGYIRFGKSYIKMKSKKKKKKASDKQVEARKRMSVAVKFINTAKTFVAI' A
#
# COMPACT_ATOMS: atom_id res chain seq x y z
N MET A 1 -10.93 4.51 0.26
CA MET A 1 -12.22 4.53 0.96
C MET A 1 -12.01 3.89 2.33
N ALA A 2 -12.59 4.44 3.39
CA ALA A 2 -12.57 3.82 4.73
C ALA A 2 -13.96 3.26 5.03
N ILE A 3 -14.01 2.06 5.61
CA ILE A 3 -15.22 1.44 6.10
C ILE A 3 -15.19 1.58 7.62
N LEU A 4 -16.22 2.22 8.15
CA LEU A 4 -16.39 2.50 9.57
C LEU A 4 -17.35 1.45 10.13
N LYS A 5 -16.83 0.49 10.92
CA LYS A 5 -17.67 -0.52 11.57
C LYS A 5 -18.01 -0.05 12.98
N GLY A 6 -19.28 0.29 13.23
CA GLY A 6 -19.78 0.63 14.57
C GLY A 6 -19.83 2.12 14.92
N GLY A 7 -19.94 3.03 13.94
CA GLY A 7 -20.05 4.47 14.18
C GLY A 7 -18.74 5.13 14.63
N ILE A 8 -18.78 6.41 15.04
CA ILE A 8 -17.57 7.24 15.28
C ILE A 8 -16.57 6.63 16.28
N LEU A 9 -17.06 5.86 17.25
CA LEU A 9 -16.23 5.18 18.27
C LEU A 9 -15.78 3.77 17.85
N GLY A 10 -16.25 3.28 16.69
CA GLY A 10 -15.95 1.98 16.14
C GLY A 10 -14.61 1.93 15.40
N GLY A 11 -14.07 0.72 15.24
CA GLY A 11 -12.86 0.51 14.46
C GLY A 11 -13.11 0.81 12.97
N PHE A 12 -12.21 1.58 12.35
CA PHE A 12 -12.26 1.85 10.92
C PHE A 12 -11.15 1.10 10.18
N THR A 13 -11.48 0.59 9.00
CA THR A 13 -10.52 -0.02 8.07
C THR A 13 -10.42 0.83 6.83
N GLY A 14 -9.21 1.26 6.48
CA GLY A 14 -8.95 2.13 5.35
C GLY A 14 -8.46 3.52 5.77
N LYS A 15 -8.59 4.49 4.85
CA LYS A 15 -7.95 5.81 4.97
C LYS A 15 -8.98 6.89 5.31
N ILE A 16 -8.79 7.59 6.42
CA ILE A 16 -9.53 8.78 6.84
C ILE A 16 -8.50 9.93 6.95
N GLY A 17 -8.50 10.84 5.98
CA GLY A 17 -7.51 11.93 5.93
C GLY A 17 -6.06 11.43 5.96
N ASP A 18 -5.30 11.89 6.96
CA ASP A 18 -3.91 11.48 7.22
C ASP A 18 -3.77 10.22 8.06
N VAL A 19 -4.88 9.61 8.48
CA VAL A 19 -4.88 8.42 9.33
C VAL A 19 -5.30 7.18 8.52
N ILE A 20 -4.62 6.07 8.75
CA ILE A 20 -4.89 4.78 8.13
C ILE A 20 -5.13 3.74 9.21
N GLY A 21 -6.35 3.21 9.25
CA GLY A 21 -6.74 2.09 10.11
C GLY A 21 -6.62 0.79 9.32
N TYR A 22 -6.04 -0.25 9.94
CA TYR A 22 -5.94 -1.57 9.35
C TYR A 22 -5.91 -2.65 10.44
N ILE A 23 -6.37 -3.85 10.09
CA ILE A 23 -6.33 -5.00 11.00
C ILE A 23 -5.09 -5.82 10.69
N ARG A 24 -4.29 -6.13 11.71
CA ARG A 24 -3.12 -7.02 11.60
C ARG A 24 -3.19 -8.03 12.74
N PHE A 25 -3.10 -9.32 12.42
CA PHE A 25 -3.20 -10.41 13.41
C PHE A 25 -4.46 -10.30 14.31
N GLY A 26 -5.61 -9.94 13.74
CA GLY A 26 -6.86 -9.78 14.49
C GLY A 26 -6.95 -8.53 15.37
N LYS A 27 -5.89 -7.72 15.46
CA LYS A 27 -5.87 -6.46 16.22
C LYS A 27 -6.01 -5.26 15.29
N SER A 28 -6.77 -4.26 15.73
CA SER A 28 -6.94 -2.99 15.01
C SER A 28 -5.76 -2.07 15.29
N TYR A 29 -5.07 -1.64 14.24
CA TYR A 29 -3.96 -0.71 14.30
C TYR A 29 -4.29 0.57 13.56
N ILE A 30 -3.77 1.68 14.10
CA ILE A 30 -3.87 3.00 13.50
C ILE A 30 -2.45 3.50 13.23
N LYS A 31 -2.23 4.02 12.03
CA LYS A 31 -0.97 4.70 11.68
C LYS A 31 -1.23 5.99 10.92
N MET A 32 -0.28 6.91 10.99
CA MET A 32 -0.23 8.03 10.06
C MET A 32 0.10 7.55 8.64
N LYS A 33 -0.46 8.25 7.67
CA LYS A 33 -0.11 8.15 6.26
C LYS A 33 1.36 8.52 6.09
N SER A 34 2.09 7.66 5.39
CA SER A 34 3.48 7.93 5.05
C SER A 34 3.58 9.19 4.20
N LYS A 35 4.42 10.14 4.64
CA LYS A 35 4.66 11.39 3.91
C LYS A 35 5.37 11.08 2.58
N LYS A 36 4.90 11.69 1.49
CA LYS A 36 5.64 11.66 0.22
C LYS A 36 6.95 12.42 0.42
N LYS A 37 8.08 11.80 0.02
CA LYS A 37 9.38 12.46 0.06
C LYS A 37 9.45 13.52 -1.04
N LYS A 38 9.81 14.76 -0.67
CA LYS A 38 9.99 15.88 -1.62
C LYS A 38 11.30 15.77 -2.42
N LYS A 39 12.31 15.11 -1.85
CA LYS A 39 13.63 14.93 -2.49
C LYS A 39 13.53 13.94 -3.66
N LYS A 40 14.28 14.21 -4.73
CA LYS A 40 14.48 13.26 -5.84
C LYS A 40 15.06 11.95 -5.30
N ALA A 41 14.67 10.84 -5.92
CA ALA A 41 15.21 9.52 -5.57
C ALA A 41 16.70 9.47 -5.92
N SER A 42 17.51 8.81 -5.07
CA SER A 42 18.92 8.57 -5.36
C SER A 42 19.08 7.61 -6.55
N ASP A 43 20.17 7.71 -7.30
CA ASP A 43 20.44 6.86 -8.46
C ASP A 43 20.37 5.37 -8.13
N LYS A 44 20.91 4.96 -6.97
CA LYS A 44 20.80 3.57 -6.47
C LYS A 44 19.35 3.13 -6.27
N GLN A 45 18.47 4.03 -5.82
CA GLN A 45 17.04 3.73 -5.65
C GLN A 45 16.34 3.63 -7.01
N VAL A 46 16.74 4.44 -7.98
CA VAL A 46 16.21 4.38 -9.35
C VAL A 46 16.61 3.07 -10.01
N GLU A 47 17.86 2.66 -9.86
CA GLU A 47 18.37 1.39 -10.39
C GLU A 47 17.62 0.19 -9.80
N ALA A 48 17.46 0.13 -8.47
CA ALA A 48 16.68 -0.92 -7.81
C ALA A 48 15.23 -0.98 -8.31
N ARG A 49 14.58 0.19 -8.52
CA ARG A 49 13.22 0.26 -9.09
C ARG A 49 13.18 -0.24 -10.54
N LYS A 50 14.20 0.07 -11.35
CA LYS A 50 14.30 -0.43 -12.73
C LYS A 50 14.42 -1.95 -12.76
N ARG A 51 15.29 -2.55 -11.92
CA ARG A 51 15.43 -4.01 -11.80
C ARG A 51 14.11 -4.67 -11.40
N MET A 52 13.43 -4.12 -10.39
CA MET A 52 12.11 -4.63 -9.95
C MET A 52 11.05 -4.48 -11.04
N SER A 53 11.08 -3.39 -11.82
CA SER A 53 10.14 -3.17 -12.93
C SER A 53 10.22 -4.27 -13.99
N VAL A 54 11.41 -4.78 -14.30
CA VAL A 54 11.59 -5.90 -15.23
C VAL A 54 10.94 -7.18 -14.69
N ALA A 55 11.17 -7.50 -13.42
CA ALA A 55 10.55 -8.67 -12.78
C ALA A 55 9.02 -8.57 -12.75
N VAL A 56 8.48 -7.41 -12.40
CA VAL A 56 7.03 -7.17 -12.40
C VAL A 56 6.42 -7.29 -13.79
N LYS A 57 7.09 -6.78 -14.83
CA LYS A 57 6.64 -6.92 -16.22
C LYS A 57 6.57 -8.38 -16.64
N PHE A 58 7.59 -9.18 -16.32
CA PHE A 58 7.61 -10.61 -16.60
C PHE A 58 6.44 -11.35 -15.95
N ILE A 59 6.21 -11.11 -14.65
CA ILE A 59 5.08 -11.71 -13.92
C ILE A 59 3.74 -11.30 -14.53
N ASN A 60 3.59 -10.04 -14.94
CA ASN A 60 2.37 -9.56 -15.56
C ASN A 60 2.08 -10.22 -16.92
N THR A 61 3.10 -10.64 -17.67
CA THR A 61 2.91 -11.42 -18.91
C THR A 61 2.26 -12.78 -18.62
N ALA A 62 2.61 -13.42 -17.51
CA ALA A 62 1.99 -14.69 -17.10
C ALA A 62 0.61 -14.51 -16.45
N LYS A 63 0.25 -13.29 -16.04
CA LYS A 63 -1.00 -13.02 -15.32
C LYS A 63 -2.25 -13.33 -16.16
N THR A 64 -2.20 -13.16 -17.48
CA THR A 64 -3.31 -13.53 -18.38
C THR A 64 -3.54 -15.04 -18.44
N PHE A 65 -2.52 -15.86 -18.17
CA PHE A 65 -2.63 -17.31 -18.14
C PHE A 65 -3.07 -17.84 -16.77
N VAL A 66 -2.70 -17.16 -15.68
CA VAL A 66 -3.00 -17.60 -14.30
C VAL A 66 -4.33 -17.05 -13.79
N ALA A 67 -4.81 -15.93 -14.34
CA ALA A 67 -6.12 -15.38 -14.00
C ALA A 67 -7.25 -16.14 -14.73
N ILE A 68 -7.49 -17.38 -14.29
CA ILE A 68 -8.77 -18.10 -14.44
C ILE A 68 -9.47 -18.04 -13.09
#